data_AF-A0A8J3RRL0-F1
#
_entry.id   AF-A0A8J3RRL0-F1
#
_cell.length_a   1.000
_cell.length_b   1.000
_cell.length_c   1.000
_cell.angle_alpha   90.00
_cell.angle_beta   90.00
_cell.angle_gamma   90.00
#
_symmetry.space_group_name_H-M   'P 1'
#
loop_
_entity.id
_entity.type
_entity.pdbx_description
1 polymer ?
#
loop_
_entity_poly.entity_id
_entity_poly.type
_entity_poly.pdbx_seq_one_letter_code
_entity_poly.pdbx_strand_id
1 'polypeptide(L)'
;MTQVRPAPNADAARWLLRADVEWWDLVRYGPPGFEVYVRIAFGHGVEGVDSQGEDRAVRVALATLATCTATPSSGYAAVWEGWGGDPPAPEAPRVDIPNREMLLFTGPVDVLSEAPALAWYGSARVYQDPHLVWPEDQAWCLACEVDEEIEFTVGCSVEASQALAKALPGAVRRVQYGEPAPMYLDQV
;
A
#
# COMPACT_ATOMS: atom_id res chain seq x y z
N MET A 1 8.41 3.68 21.76
CA MET A 1 9.24 3.22 20.63
C MET A 1 8.29 2.55 19.65
N THR A 2 7.85 3.30 18.66
CA THR A 2 6.79 2.93 17.73
C THR A 2 7.45 2.80 16.36
N GLN A 3 8.05 1.65 16.11
CA GLN A 3 8.93 1.43 14.97
C GLN A 3 8.42 0.26 14.14
N VAL A 4 8.55 0.39 12.81
CA VAL A 4 8.35 -0.69 11.86
C VAL A 4 9.37 -1.79 12.14
N ARG A 5 8.92 -3.05 12.15
CA ARG A 5 9.77 -4.23 12.38
C ARG A 5 9.23 -5.42 11.58
N PRO A 6 10.02 -6.47 11.34
CA PRO A 6 9.51 -7.73 10.79
C PRO A 6 8.33 -8.25 11.61
N ALA A 7 7.30 -8.75 10.93
CA ALA A 7 6.20 -9.44 11.61
C ALA A 7 6.72 -10.72 12.30
N PRO A 8 6.06 -11.20 13.36
CA PRO A 8 6.50 -12.43 14.03
C PRO A 8 6.26 -13.69 13.20
N ASN A 9 5.28 -13.66 12.29
CA ASN A 9 4.93 -14.71 11.34
C ASN A 9 4.08 -14.10 10.20
N ALA A 10 3.65 -14.93 9.24
CA ALA A 10 2.83 -14.51 8.09
C ALA A 10 1.31 -14.59 8.32
N ASP A 11 0.84 -14.89 9.53
CA ASP A 11 -0.58 -15.20 9.77
C ASP A 11 -1.50 -14.01 9.49
N ALA A 12 -1.03 -12.80 9.79
CA ALA A 12 -1.75 -11.56 9.51
C ALA A 12 -1.97 -11.26 8.02
N ALA A 13 -1.24 -11.96 7.13
CA ALA A 13 -1.41 -11.87 5.68
C ALA A 13 -2.23 -13.03 5.09
N ARG A 14 -2.61 -14.03 5.89
CA ARG A 14 -3.29 -15.24 5.40
C ARG A 14 -4.62 -14.97 4.71
N TRP A 15 -5.30 -13.89 5.11
CA TRP A 15 -6.56 -13.47 4.50
C TRP A 15 -6.37 -12.97 3.05
N LEU A 16 -5.23 -12.35 2.72
CA LEU A 16 -4.87 -11.98 1.35
C LEU A 16 -4.79 -13.22 0.45
N LEU A 17 -4.11 -14.26 0.93
CA LEU A 17 -3.87 -15.51 0.18
C LEU A 17 -5.13 -16.39 0.03
N ARG A 18 -6.20 -16.08 0.77
CA ARG A 18 -7.50 -16.78 0.67
C ARG A 18 -8.47 -16.08 -0.25
N ALA A 19 -8.15 -14.87 -0.71
CA ALA A 19 -8.90 -14.24 -1.77
C ALA A 19 -8.70 -15.09 -3.04
N ASP A 20 -9.75 -15.78 -3.47
CA ASP A 20 -9.77 -16.59 -4.68
C ASP A 20 -9.81 -15.67 -5.91
N VAL A 21 -8.73 -14.92 -6.12
CA VAL A 21 -8.55 -13.90 -7.17
C VAL A 21 -7.21 -14.07 -7.85
N GLU A 22 -7.11 -13.59 -9.09
CA GLU A 22 -5.83 -13.56 -9.79
C GLU A 22 -4.81 -12.71 -9.05
N TRP A 23 -3.55 -13.17 -9.01
CA TRP A 23 -2.48 -12.51 -8.25
C TRP A 23 -2.30 -11.05 -8.67
N TRP A 24 -2.52 -10.75 -9.95
CA TRP A 24 -2.41 -9.41 -10.52
C TRP A 24 -3.47 -8.46 -9.96
N ASP A 25 -4.71 -8.94 -9.84
CA ASP A 25 -5.77 -8.14 -9.22
C ASP A 25 -5.48 -7.97 -7.72
N LEU A 26 -4.95 -8.99 -7.05
CA LEU A 26 -4.59 -8.91 -5.63
C LEU A 26 -3.56 -7.82 -5.34
N VAL A 27 -2.49 -7.74 -6.12
CA VAL A 27 -1.42 -6.74 -5.88
C VAL A 27 -1.80 -5.33 -6.29
N ARG A 28 -2.75 -5.17 -7.23
CA ARG A 28 -3.24 -3.86 -7.69
C ARG A 28 -4.44 -3.32 -6.91
N TYR A 29 -5.29 -4.20 -6.38
CA TYR A 29 -6.54 -3.82 -5.72
C TYR A 29 -6.64 -4.26 -4.26
N GLY A 30 -5.72 -5.10 -3.79
CA GLY A 30 -5.91 -5.85 -2.55
C GLY A 30 -6.97 -6.95 -2.73
N PRO A 31 -7.41 -7.58 -1.65
CA PRO A 31 -8.44 -8.62 -1.71
C PRO A 31 -9.82 -8.01 -1.96
N PRO A 32 -10.76 -8.78 -2.56
CA PRO A 32 -12.14 -8.37 -2.75
C PRO A 32 -12.90 -8.29 -1.41
N GLY A 33 -14.06 -7.62 -1.40
CA GLY A 33 -15.00 -7.66 -0.27
C GLY A 33 -15.14 -6.36 0.52
N PHE A 34 -14.41 -5.31 0.16
CA PHE A 34 -14.66 -3.96 0.69
C PHE A 34 -15.91 -3.33 0.05
N GLU A 35 -16.53 -2.38 0.74
CA GLU A 35 -17.73 -1.68 0.25
C GLU A 35 -17.45 -0.84 -1.00
N VAL A 36 -16.26 -0.24 -1.06
CA VAL A 36 -15.83 0.64 -2.15
C VAL A 36 -14.36 0.41 -2.46
N TYR A 37 -14.02 0.45 -3.74
CA TYR A 37 -12.64 0.61 -4.21
C TYR A 37 -12.46 2.01 -4.80
N VAL A 38 -11.39 2.67 -4.40
CA VAL A 38 -10.97 3.95 -4.97
C VAL A 38 -9.57 3.84 -5.53
N ARG A 39 -9.32 4.52 -6.65
CA ARG A 39 -7.99 4.79 -7.16
C ARG A 39 -7.60 6.22 -6.86
N ILE A 40 -6.36 6.41 -6.43
CA ILE A 40 -5.83 7.66 -5.92
C ILE A 40 -4.59 8.02 -6.74
N ALA A 41 -4.63 9.17 -7.42
CA ALA A 41 -3.51 9.64 -8.21
C ALA A 41 -2.29 9.98 -7.34
N PHE A 42 -1.10 9.57 -7.79
CA PHE A 42 0.16 9.88 -7.12
C PHE A 42 0.47 11.39 -7.11
N GLY A 43 -0.07 12.16 -8.06
CA GLY A 43 0.06 13.62 -8.10
C GLY A 43 0.90 14.19 -9.25
N HIS A 44 1.16 13.41 -10.31
CA HIS A 44 1.76 13.90 -11.55
C HIS A 44 0.91 15.03 -12.16
N GLY A 45 1.42 16.27 -12.17
CA GLY A 45 0.68 17.39 -12.77
C GLY A 45 1.18 18.82 -12.52
N VAL A 46 2.26 19.04 -11.77
CA VAL A 46 2.90 20.35 -11.66
C VAL A 46 4.30 20.28 -12.24
N GLU A 47 4.52 20.97 -13.36
CA GLU A 47 5.85 21.16 -13.95
C GLU A 47 6.81 21.68 -12.86
N GLY A 48 7.89 20.93 -12.61
CA GLY A 48 8.96 21.32 -11.69
C GLY A 48 8.96 20.67 -10.32
N VAL A 49 8.14 19.63 -10.08
CA VAL A 49 8.20 18.85 -8.83
C VAL A 49 9.03 17.59 -9.05
N ASP A 50 10.00 17.40 -8.17
CA ASP A 50 10.86 16.23 -8.07
C ASP A 50 10.04 14.96 -7.73
N SER A 51 10.69 13.80 -7.72
CA SER A 51 10.12 12.50 -7.32
C SER A 51 9.56 12.44 -5.87
N GLN A 52 9.32 13.58 -5.21
CA GLN A 52 8.65 13.71 -3.91
C GLN A 52 7.11 13.77 -4.02
N GLY A 53 6.55 13.88 -5.24
CA GLY A 53 5.11 14.02 -5.48
C GLY A 53 4.31 12.75 -5.16
N GLU A 54 4.74 11.60 -5.68
CA GLU A 54 4.09 10.29 -5.51
C GLU A 54 3.97 9.92 -4.04
N ASP A 55 5.10 10.07 -3.34
CA ASP A 55 5.20 9.78 -1.93
C ASP A 55 4.21 10.56 -1.03
N ARG A 56 3.78 11.76 -1.46
CA ARG A 56 2.87 12.59 -0.64
C ARG A 56 1.49 11.96 -0.58
N ALA A 57 1.01 11.38 -1.69
CA ALA A 57 -0.34 10.84 -1.77
C ALA A 57 -0.49 9.60 -0.87
N VAL A 58 0.45 8.66 -0.92
CA VAL A 58 0.43 7.44 -0.08
C VAL A 58 0.55 7.80 1.40
N ARG A 59 1.47 8.71 1.77
CA ARG A 59 1.60 9.18 3.16
C ARG A 59 0.32 9.85 3.69
N VAL A 60 -0.30 10.72 2.89
CA VAL A 60 -1.57 11.37 3.26
C VAL A 60 -2.71 10.35 3.35
N ALA A 61 -2.75 9.37 2.44
CA ALA A 61 -3.74 8.29 2.48
C ALA A 61 -3.60 7.45 3.76
N LEU A 62 -2.40 6.99 4.11
CA LEU A 62 -2.17 6.20 5.32
C LEU A 62 -2.47 6.98 6.60
N ALA A 63 -2.06 8.26 6.69
CA ALA A 63 -2.41 9.12 7.82
C ALA A 63 -3.94 9.29 7.97
N THR A 64 -4.66 9.39 6.85
CA THR A 64 -6.12 9.47 6.85
C THR A 64 -6.74 8.14 7.28
N LEU A 65 -6.28 7.03 6.71
CA LEU A 65 -6.76 5.67 6.97
C LEU A 65 -6.48 5.19 8.39
N ALA A 66 -5.45 5.71 9.05
CA ALA A 66 -5.21 5.50 10.48
C ALA A 66 -6.38 6.01 11.34
N THR A 67 -7.15 6.99 10.88
CA THR A 67 -8.37 7.46 11.58
C THR A 67 -9.61 6.61 11.28
N CYS A 68 -9.51 5.69 10.32
CA CYS A 68 -10.60 4.86 9.81
C CYS A 68 -10.44 3.37 10.21
N THR A 69 -9.77 3.09 11.32
CA THR A 69 -9.57 1.73 11.88
C THR A 69 -9.66 1.79 13.40
N ALA A 70 -10.07 0.68 14.02
CA ALA A 70 -10.02 0.50 15.47
C ALA A 70 -8.61 0.13 15.96
N THR A 71 -7.69 -0.23 15.06
CA THR A 71 -6.33 -0.69 15.39
C THR A 71 -5.23 0.17 14.73
N PRO A 72 -5.20 1.50 14.93
CA PRO A 72 -4.24 2.38 14.23
C PRO A 72 -2.78 2.11 14.61
N SER A 73 -2.52 1.58 15.81
CA SER A 73 -1.17 1.26 16.29
C SER A 73 -0.69 -0.13 15.86
N SER A 74 -1.53 -0.90 15.17
CA SER A 74 -1.25 -2.27 14.76
C SER A 74 -1.71 -2.47 13.32
N GLY A 75 -0.78 -2.25 12.39
CA GLY A 75 -0.95 -2.57 10.98
C GLY A 75 0.20 -3.40 10.46
N TYR A 76 0.06 -3.77 9.20
CA TYR A 76 0.98 -4.63 8.46
C TYR A 76 1.28 -4.02 7.11
N ALA A 77 2.52 -4.16 6.66
CA ALA A 77 2.94 -3.81 5.32
C ALA A 77 3.62 -5.02 4.67
N ALA A 78 3.16 -5.42 3.49
CA ALA A 78 3.85 -6.37 2.64
C ALA A 78 4.67 -5.59 1.61
N VAL A 79 5.96 -5.93 1.50
CA VAL A 79 6.94 -5.26 0.63
C VAL A 79 7.57 -6.29 -0.28
N TRP A 80 7.65 -6.03 -1.58
CA TRP A 80 8.18 -7.00 -2.54
C TRP A 80 9.66 -7.32 -2.27
N GLU A 81 9.98 -8.61 -2.16
CA GLU A 81 11.34 -9.09 -1.92
C GLU A 81 12.25 -8.80 -3.13
N GLY A 82 11.69 -8.86 -4.34
CA GLY A 82 12.42 -8.72 -5.61
C GLY A 82 12.93 -7.31 -5.89
N TRP A 83 12.75 -6.36 -4.97
CA TRP A 83 13.36 -5.04 -5.00
C TRP A 83 14.89 -5.08 -5.15
N GLY A 84 15.53 -6.20 -4.74
CA GLY A 84 16.83 -6.64 -5.27
C GLY A 84 17.94 -5.59 -5.31
N GLY A 85 18.75 -5.50 -4.25
CA GLY A 85 19.88 -4.59 -4.19
C GLY A 85 20.95 -4.99 -3.17
N ASP A 86 21.92 -4.10 -2.98
CA ASP A 86 22.80 -4.07 -1.80
C ASP A 86 22.25 -2.99 -0.86
N PRO A 87 21.84 -3.34 0.38
CA PRO A 87 22.00 -4.62 1.05
C PRO A 87 20.97 -5.69 0.64
N PRO A 88 21.25 -6.98 0.93
CA PRO A 88 20.32 -8.07 0.67
C PRO A 88 18.98 -7.87 1.40
N ALA A 89 17.95 -8.55 0.91
CA ALA A 89 16.63 -8.52 1.53
C ALA A 89 16.70 -8.88 3.03
N PRO A 90 15.99 -8.14 3.89
CA PRO A 90 16.00 -8.38 5.32
C PRO A 90 15.32 -9.71 5.68
N GLU A 91 15.66 -10.25 6.85
CA GLU A 91 14.97 -11.42 7.37
C GLU A 91 13.58 -11.04 7.91
N ALA A 92 12.53 -11.49 7.23
CA ALA A 92 11.14 -11.29 7.61
C ALA A 92 10.27 -12.47 7.12
N PRO A 93 9.07 -12.68 7.71
CA PRO A 93 8.14 -13.67 7.20
C PRO A 93 7.73 -13.37 5.76
N ARG A 94 7.70 -14.40 4.93
CA ARG A 94 7.28 -14.33 3.53
C ARG A 94 5.76 -14.44 3.39
N VAL A 95 5.21 -13.70 2.44
CA VAL A 95 3.83 -13.79 1.98
C VAL A 95 3.88 -14.21 0.52
N ASP A 96 3.48 -15.46 0.27
CA ASP A 96 3.67 -16.15 -1.01
C ASP A 96 2.58 -15.77 -2.02
N ILE A 97 2.56 -14.51 -2.47
CA ILE A 97 1.72 -14.08 -3.58
C ILE A 97 2.40 -14.51 -4.89
N PRO A 98 1.70 -15.20 -5.82
CA PRO A 98 2.30 -15.64 -7.08
C PRO A 98 2.98 -14.48 -7.83
N ASN A 99 4.20 -14.70 -8.32
CA ASN A 99 5.05 -13.72 -9.03
C ASN A 99 5.49 -12.48 -8.22
N ARG A 100 5.01 -12.34 -6.98
CA ARG A 100 5.28 -11.21 -6.09
C ARG A 100 5.48 -11.71 -4.66
N GLU A 101 6.55 -12.47 -4.43
CA GLU A 101 6.92 -12.86 -3.07
C GLU A 101 7.20 -11.60 -2.24
N MET A 102 6.44 -11.42 -1.15
CA MET A 102 6.54 -10.23 -0.30
C MET A 102 7.12 -10.58 1.08
N LEU A 103 7.77 -9.61 1.71
CA LEU A 103 8.20 -9.64 3.10
C LEU A 103 7.21 -8.86 3.98
N LEU A 104 6.86 -9.42 5.14
CA LEU A 104 5.86 -8.86 6.03
C LEU A 104 6.47 -8.08 7.21
N PHE A 105 6.04 -6.84 7.35
CA PHE A 105 6.39 -5.94 8.45
C PHE A 105 5.15 -5.53 9.23
N THR A 106 5.36 -5.08 10.46
CA THR A 106 4.30 -4.57 11.33
C THR A 106 4.73 -3.31 12.07
N GLY A 107 3.76 -2.43 12.34
CA GLY A 107 3.95 -1.14 12.99
C GLY A 107 2.64 -0.32 12.99
N PRO A 108 2.66 0.90 13.53
CA PRO A 108 1.54 1.84 13.40
C PRO A 108 1.28 2.19 11.94
N VAL A 109 0.01 2.31 11.57
CA VAL A 109 -0.43 2.54 10.20
C VAL A 109 0.23 3.77 9.55
N ASP A 110 0.34 4.87 10.29
CA ASP A 110 0.84 6.16 9.81
C ASP A 110 2.33 6.14 9.47
N VAL A 111 3.10 5.20 10.02
CA VAL A 111 4.54 5.05 9.74
C VAL A 111 4.84 3.92 8.76
N LEU A 112 3.85 3.11 8.35
CA LEU A 112 4.07 1.98 7.44
C LEU A 112 4.42 2.40 6.01
N SER A 113 4.21 3.67 5.63
CA SER A 113 4.78 4.21 4.38
C SER A 113 6.30 4.12 4.34
N GLU A 114 6.96 4.12 5.50
CA GLU A 114 8.41 4.05 5.60
C GLU A 114 8.94 2.61 5.68
N ALA A 115 8.04 1.61 5.68
CA ALA A 115 8.42 0.22 5.88
C ALA A 115 9.46 -0.29 4.88
N PRO A 116 9.33 -0.05 3.55
CA PRO A 116 10.34 -0.50 2.59
C PRO A 116 11.74 0.07 2.87
N ALA A 117 11.81 1.38 3.11
CA ALA A 117 13.04 2.11 3.37
C ALA A 117 13.74 1.65 4.66
N LEU A 118 12.97 1.52 5.75
CA LEU A 118 13.47 1.08 7.05
C LEU A 118 13.93 -0.39 7.00
N ALA A 119 13.21 -1.22 6.26
CA ALA A 119 13.48 -2.63 6.12
C ALA A 119 14.80 -2.92 5.37
N TRP A 120 15.04 -2.25 4.24
CA TRP A 120 16.25 -2.47 3.44
C TRP A 120 17.44 -1.65 3.91
N TYR A 121 17.25 -0.38 4.27
CA TYR A 121 18.38 0.55 4.47
C TYR A 121 18.60 0.98 5.92
N GLY A 122 17.75 0.54 6.84
CA GLY A 122 17.77 1.00 8.24
C GLY A 122 17.57 2.51 8.39
N SER A 123 17.19 3.20 7.31
CA SER A 123 16.96 4.65 7.28
C SER A 123 15.95 4.98 6.18
N ALA A 124 15.08 5.96 6.44
CA ALA A 124 14.13 6.47 5.47
C ALA A 124 14.78 7.30 4.34
N ARG A 125 16.02 6.99 3.95
CA ARG A 125 16.80 7.75 2.95
C ARG A 125 16.53 7.31 1.50
N VAL A 126 15.93 6.15 1.31
CA VAL A 126 15.48 5.63 0.03
C VAL A 126 13.97 5.54 0.11
N TYR A 127 13.27 6.36 -0.67
CA TYR A 127 11.80 6.43 -0.62
C TYR A 127 11.22 5.47 -1.64
N GLN A 128 10.42 4.52 -1.14
CA GLN A 128 9.64 3.56 -1.90
C GLN A 128 8.35 3.30 -1.12
N ASP A 129 7.23 3.21 -1.84
CA ASP A 129 5.94 2.98 -1.22
C ASP A 129 5.73 1.50 -0.84
N PRO A 130 5.05 1.22 0.29
CA PRO A 130 4.69 -0.14 0.65
C PRO A 130 3.66 -0.69 -0.34
N HIS A 131 3.79 -1.97 -0.70
CA HIS A 131 2.99 -2.52 -1.80
C HIS A 131 1.58 -2.89 -1.36
N LEU A 132 1.44 -3.50 -0.19
CA LEU A 132 0.15 -3.73 0.45
C LEU A 132 0.22 -3.26 1.90
N VAL A 133 -0.79 -2.51 2.36
CA VAL A 133 -0.90 -2.07 3.76
C VAL A 133 -2.31 -2.27 4.26
N TRP A 134 -2.45 -2.79 5.48
CA TRP A 134 -3.74 -2.96 6.15
C TRP A 134 -3.58 -2.88 7.67
N PRO A 135 -4.64 -2.50 8.42
CA PRO A 135 -4.67 -2.57 9.88
C PRO A 135 -4.99 -4.00 10.35
N GLU A 136 -4.69 -4.31 11.62
CA GLU A 136 -4.99 -5.60 12.27
C GLU A 136 -6.47 -6.00 12.14
N ASP A 137 -7.38 -5.02 12.25
CA ASP A 137 -8.83 -5.24 12.10
C ASP A 137 -9.31 -5.35 10.65
N GLN A 138 -8.41 -5.25 9.66
CA GLN A 138 -8.69 -5.39 8.22
C GLN A 138 -9.78 -4.43 7.72
N ALA A 139 -9.96 -3.27 8.36
CA ALA A 139 -10.99 -2.29 8.00
C ALA A 139 -10.82 -1.69 6.58
N TRP A 140 -9.60 -1.74 6.04
CA TRP A 140 -9.25 -1.28 4.70
C TRP A 140 -7.97 -1.99 4.22
N CYS A 141 -7.71 -1.95 2.92
CA CYS A 141 -6.45 -2.38 2.32
C CYS A 141 -6.00 -1.35 1.28
N LEU A 142 -4.79 -0.83 1.43
CA LEU A 142 -4.11 -0.03 0.41
C LEU A 142 -3.24 -0.97 -0.43
N ALA A 143 -3.29 -0.80 -1.75
CA ALA A 143 -2.50 -1.54 -2.72
C ALA A 143 -1.80 -0.57 -3.69
N CYS A 144 -0.47 -0.60 -3.69
CA CYS A 144 0.41 0.25 -4.48
C CYS A 144 1.39 -0.65 -5.23
N GLU A 145 1.03 -1.05 -6.44
CA GLU A 145 1.90 -1.89 -7.26
C GLU A 145 3.13 -1.09 -7.71
N VAL A 146 4.32 -1.71 -7.69
CA VAL A 146 5.61 -1.06 -7.99
C VAL A 146 5.75 -0.55 -9.43
N ASP A 147 5.03 -1.15 -10.36
CA ASP A 147 5.02 -0.83 -11.78
C ASP A 147 3.92 0.21 -12.13
N GLU A 148 3.09 0.65 -11.17
CA GLU A 148 2.08 1.69 -11.41
C GLU A 148 2.64 3.10 -11.19
N GLU A 149 2.56 3.94 -12.22
CA GLU A 149 3.05 5.33 -12.21
C GLU A 149 1.94 6.38 -12.04
N ILE A 150 0.67 5.96 -12.19
CA ILE A 150 -0.46 6.91 -12.27
C ILE A 150 -1.22 6.98 -10.93
N GLU A 151 -1.66 5.82 -10.42
CA GLU A 151 -2.53 5.73 -9.26
C GLU A 151 -2.26 4.45 -8.45
N PHE A 152 -2.64 4.48 -7.18
CA PHE A 152 -2.73 3.31 -6.31
C PHE A 152 -4.18 3.10 -5.84
N THR A 153 -4.49 1.91 -5.32
CA THR A 153 -5.86 1.53 -4.94
C THR A 153 -6.04 1.47 -3.42
N VAL A 154 -7.24 1.80 -2.95
CA VAL A 154 -7.69 1.50 -1.60
C VAL A 154 -9.07 0.84 -1.64
N GLY A 155 -9.16 -0.39 -1.10
CA GLY A 155 -10.42 -1.02 -0.73
C GLY A 155 -10.79 -0.61 0.70
N CYS A 156 -11.97 -0.02 0.91
CA CYS A 156 -12.38 0.50 2.22
C CYS A 156 -13.91 0.67 2.35
N SER A 157 -14.38 1.17 3.51
CA SER A 157 -15.77 1.56 3.70
C SER A 157 -16.14 2.83 2.92
N VAL A 158 -17.44 3.11 2.79
CA VAL A 158 -17.92 4.37 2.22
C VAL A 158 -17.38 5.58 2.97
N GLU A 159 -17.36 5.56 4.31
CA GLU A 159 -16.87 6.68 5.14
C GLU A 159 -15.38 6.92 4.94
N ALA A 160 -14.57 5.86 4.91
CA ALA A 160 -13.14 5.96 4.63
C ALA A 160 -12.88 6.54 3.23
N SER A 161 -13.66 6.13 2.22
CA SER A 161 -13.57 6.69 0.86
C SER A 161 -13.85 8.20 0.83
N GLN A 162 -14.81 8.67 1.63
CA GLN A 162 -15.13 10.11 1.75
C GLN A 162 -14.03 10.88 2.49
N ALA A 163 -13.46 10.29 3.53
CA ALA A 163 -12.32 10.87 4.25
C ALA A 163 -11.11 11.05 3.32
N LEU A 164 -10.79 10.03 2.51
CA LEU A 164 -9.74 10.09 1.48
C LEU A 164 -10.02 11.18 0.45
N ALA A 165 -11.23 11.26 -0.10
CA ALA A 165 -11.59 12.30 -1.07
C ALA A 165 -11.49 13.73 -0.50
N LYS A 166 -11.74 13.89 0.80
CA LYS A 166 -11.56 15.17 1.51
C LYS A 166 -10.09 15.50 1.73
N ALA A 167 -9.26 14.50 2.07
CA ALA A 167 -7.83 14.67 2.32
C ALA A 167 -7.03 14.88 1.02
N LEU A 168 -7.49 14.30 -0.09
CA LEU A 168 -6.85 14.34 -1.40
C LEU A 168 -7.85 14.84 -2.48
N PRO A 169 -8.25 16.13 -2.46
CA PRO A 169 -9.26 16.66 -3.36
C PRO A 169 -8.86 16.51 -4.83
N GLY A 170 -9.76 15.95 -5.65
CA GLY A 170 -9.56 15.77 -7.08
C GLY A 170 -8.66 14.61 -7.49
N ALA A 171 -8.00 13.94 -6.54
CA ALA A 171 -7.12 12.80 -6.81
C ALA A 171 -7.81 11.44 -6.62
N VAL A 172 -8.99 11.40 -5.98
CA VAL A 172 -9.70 10.15 -5.63
C VAL A 172 -10.85 9.90 -6.60
N ARG A 173 -10.87 8.74 -7.26
CA ARG A 173 -11.99 8.27 -8.07
C ARG A 173 -12.42 6.87 -7.65
N ARG A 174 -13.72 6.57 -7.75
CA ARG A 174 -14.25 5.22 -7.49
C ARG A 174 -14.07 4.33 -8.70
N VAL A 175 -13.86 3.05 -8.45
CA VAL A 175 -13.70 2.01 -9.48
C VAL A 175 -14.39 0.71 -9.07
N GLN A 176 -14.60 -0.18 -10.03
CA GLN A 176 -14.93 -1.57 -9.75
C GLN A 176 -13.66 -2.36 -9.38
N TYR A 177 -13.81 -3.40 -8.56
CA TYR A 177 -12.72 -4.32 -8.29
C TYR A 177 -12.23 -4.98 -9.58
N GLY A 178 -10.93 -5.00 -9.82
CA GLY A 178 -10.33 -5.60 -11.02
C GLY A 178 -10.61 -4.82 -12.32
N GLU A 179 -11.11 -3.58 -12.23
CA GLU A 179 -11.33 -2.74 -13.40
C GLU A 179 -9.99 -2.49 -14.12
N PRO A 180 -9.91 -2.66 -15.46
CA PRO A 180 -8.70 -2.33 -16.19
C PRO A 180 -8.34 -0.85 -16.01
N ALA A 181 -7.10 -0.58 -15.60
CA ALA A 181 -6.58 0.77 -15.45
C ALA A 181 -5.17 0.88 -16.05
N PRO A 182 -4.86 1.98 -16.75
CA PRO A 182 -3.54 2.24 -17.29
C PRO A 182 -2.52 2.29 -16.15
N MET A 183 -1.31 1.82 -16.43
CA MET A 183 -0.22 1.75 -15.46
C MET A 183 0.81 2.84 -15.69
N TYR A 184 1.04 3.18 -16.95
CA TYR A 184 2.11 4.07 -17.38
C TYR A 184 1.56 5.34 -17.99
N LEU A 185 2.26 6.45 -17.79
CA LEU A 185 1.86 7.76 -18.30
C LEU A 185 1.77 7.82 -19.85
N ASP A 186 2.41 6.89 -20.56
CA ASP A 186 2.36 6.80 -22.02
C ASP A 186 1.07 6.11 -22.55
N GLN A 187 0.24 5.58 -21.67
CA GLN A 187 -1.03 4.90 -22.00
C GLN A 187 -2.26 5.83 -21.95
N VAL A 188 -2.12 7.08 -21.51
CA VAL A 188 -3.21 8.04 -21.26
C VAL A 188 -3.17 9.27 -22.17
#